data_AF-V4AM15-F1
#
_entry.id   AF-V4AM15-F1
#
_cell.length_a   1.000
_cell.length_b   1.000
_cell.length_c   1.000
_cell.angle_alpha   90.00
_cell.angle_beta   90.00
_cell.angle_gamma   90.00
#
_symmetry.space_group_name_H-M   'P 1'
#
loop_
_entity.id
_entity.type
_entity.pdbx_description
1 polymer ?
#
loop_
_entity_poly.entity_id
_entity_poly.type
_entity_poly.pdbx_seq_one_letter_code
_entity_poly.pdbx_strand_id
1 'polypeptide(L)'
;CGWYWGPLSYEEAEATLQNKPDGSFLVRDSSNENYILSLSFISHSIVRHTRIEHNKGLFSFWSQPESHGRVTIKEFIEQTVENSRNGNFHYFLRPPGPGMPPLPIQLVHPISRFVQFRSLQHMCRFLILRWVRRDHIDRLPVPEKVKNYLRENQYYVESVEDM
;
A
#
# COMPACT_ATOMS: atom_id res chain seq x y z
N CYS A 1 -0.29 5.54 8.70
CA CYS A 1 -1.46 4.75 8.25
C CYS A 1 -1.10 3.27 8.20
N GLY A 2 -1.97 2.38 8.64
CA GLY A 2 -1.68 0.92 8.67
C GLY A 2 -1.83 0.22 7.31
N TRP A 3 -2.58 0.82 6.38
CA TRP A 3 -2.95 0.21 5.09
C TRP A 3 -1.86 0.20 4.02
N TYR A 4 -0.71 0.86 4.26
CA TYR A 4 0.41 0.88 3.32
C TYR A 4 1.47 -0.17 3.71
N TRP A 5 1.67 -1.13 2.82
CA TRP A 5 2.48 -2.33 3.04
C TRP A 5 3.90 -2.24 2.47
N GLY A 6 4.24 -1.18 1.75
CA GLY A 6 5.56 -1.06 1.12
C GLY A 6 5.76 -2.04 -0.03
N PRO A 7 6.94 -2.66 -0.20
CA PRO A 7 7.29 -3.50 -1.34
C PRO A 7 6.70 -4.92 -1.22
N LEU A 8 5.37 -4.99 -1.10
CA LEU A 8 4.61 -6.23 -1.09
C LEU A 8 4.36 -6.67 -2.54
N SER A 9 4.59 -7.95 -2.85
CA SER A 9 4.26 -8.51 -4.16
C SER A 9 2.75 -8.56 -4.40
N TYR A 10 2.33 -8.84 -5.63
CA TYR A 10 0.89 -8.99 -5.89
C TYR A 10 0.36 -10.31 -5.30
N GLU A 11 1.16 -11.37 -5.33
CA GLU A 11 0.86 -12.69 -4.76
C GLU A 11 0.74 -12.61 -3.24
N GLU A 12 1.66 -11.92 -2.57
CA GLU A 12 1.60 -11.68 -1.12
C GLU A 12 0.37 -10.83 -0.75
N ALA A 13 0.00 -9.87 -1.60
CA ALA A 13 -1.22 -9.09 -1.41
C ALA A 13 -2.48 -9.95 -1.57
N GLU A 14 -2.52 -10.86 -2.54
CA GLU A 14 -3.61 -11.83 -2.72
C GLU A 14 -3.74 -12.74 -1.50
N ALA A 15 -2.64 -13.29 -1.01
CA ALA A 15 -2.62 -14.11 0.21
C ALA A 15 -3.10 -13.32 1.44
N THR A 16 -2.67 -12.06 1.58
CA THR A 16 -3.07 -11.18 2.68
C THR A 16 -4.57 -10.85 2.65
N LEU A 17 -5.13 -10.69 1.45
CA LEU A 17 -6.55 -10.38 1.23
C LEU A 17 -7.43 -11.63 1.19
N GLN A 18 -6.86 -12.83 1.14
CA GLN A 18 -7.63 -14.06 1.11
C GLN A 18 -8.63 -14.13 2.29
N ASN A 19 -9.86 -14.52 1.99
CA ASN A 19 -10.96 -14.67 2.96
C ASN A 19 -11.31 -13.38 3.74
N LYS A 20 -10.93 -12.19 3.26
CA LYS A 20 -11.41 -10.91 3.81
C LYS A 20 -12.69 -10.47 3.09
N PRO A 21 -13.55 -9.66 3.72
CA PRO A 21 -14.79 -9.20 3.10
C PRO A 21 -14.54 -8.27 1.91
N ASP A 22 -15.53 -8.17 1.02
CA ASP A 22 -15.54 -7.20 -0.08
C ASP A 22 -15.26 -5.77 0.41
N GLY A 23 -14.50 -5.03 -0.39
CA GLY A 23 -14.00 -3.71 -0.03
C GLY A 23 -12.81 -3.71 0.94
N SER A 24 -12.28 -4.88 1.31
CA SER A 24 -10.97 -4.98 1.96
C SER A 24 -9.86 -4.58 1.00
N PHE A 25 -8.92 -3.77 1.48
CA PHE A 25 -7.87 -3.23 0.61
C PHE A 25 -6.56 -2.96 1.33
N LEU A 26 -5.49 -2.87 0.54
CA LEU A 26 -4.17 -2.40 0.94
C LEU A 26 -3.49 -1.65 -0.21
N VAL A 27 -2.55 -0.76 0.13
CA VAL A 27 -1.68 -0.08 -0.83
C VAL A 27 -0.27 -0.64 -0.69
N ARG A 28 0.39 -0.89 -1.82
CA ARG A 28 1.74 -1.43 -1.90
C ARG A 28 2.53 -0.70 -3.00
N ASP A 29 3.82 -0.89 -3.03
CA ASP A 29 4.66 -0.38 -4.11
C ASP A 29 4.30 -1.11 -5.41
N SER A 30 4.39 -0.41 -6.55
CA SER A 30 4.13 -1.06 -7.83
C SER A 30 5.30 -1.94 -8.23
N SER A 31 5.00 -3.13 -8.74
CA SER A 31 6.00 -3.98 -9.42
C SER A 31 6.32 -3.49 -10.83
N ASN A 32 5.66 -2.43 -11.31
CA ASN A 32 5.90 -1.82 -12.62
C ASN A 32 6.70 -0.53 -12.47
N GLU A 33 7.80 -0.39 -13.19
CA GLU A 33 8.73 0.75 -13.08
C GLU A 33 8.08 2.11 -13.43
N ASN A 34 6.99 2.13 -14.21
CA ASN A 34 6.30 3.36 -14.56
C ASN A 34 5.36 3.89 -13.46
N TYR A 35 5.20 3.15 -12.37
CA TYR A 35 4.25 3.47 -11.31
C TYR A 35 4.89 3.30 -9.94
N ILE A 36 4.59 4.23 -9.04
CA ILE A 36 5.15 4.20 -7.69
C ILE A 36 4.33 3.26 -6.80
N LEU A 37 3.00 3.25 -6.97
CA LEU A 37 2.07 2.57 -6.07
C LEU A 37 1.01 1.76 -6.83
N SER A 38 0.54 0.72 -6.15
CA SER A 38 -0.59 -0.12 -6.56
C SER A 38 -1.56 -0.28 -5.39
N LEU A 39 -2.85 -0.33 -5.72
CA LEU A 39 -3.92 -0.72 -4.82
C LEU A 39 -4.28 -2.18 -5.10
N SER A 40 -4.32 -2.99 -4.05
CA SER A 40 -4.91 -4.34 -4.06
C SER A 40 -6.18 -4.33 -3.22
N PHE A 41 -7.29 -4.83 -3.75
CA PHE A 41 -8.58 -4.80 -3.05
C PHE A 41 -9.49 -5.95 -3.46
N ILE A 42 -10.49 -6.26 -2.64
CA ILE A 42 -11.46 -7.32 -2.91
C ILE A 42 -12.73 -6.72 -3.49
N SER A 43 -13.20 -7.29 -4.59
CA SER A 43 -14.49 -6.98 -5.18
C SER A 43 -15.11 -8.23 -5.78
N HIS A 44 -16.34 -8.53 -5.38
CA HIS A 44 -17.08 -9.73 -5.74
C HIS A 44 -16.29 -11.00 -5.38
N SER A 45 -15.73 -11.04 -4.17
CA SER A 45 -14.91 -12.14 -3.65
C SER A 45 -13.62 -12.43 -4.44
N ILE A 46 -13.22 -11.54 -5.35
CA ILE A 46 -12.01 -11.65 -6.17
C ILE A 46 -11.06 -10.53 -5.79
N VAL A 47 -9.79 -10.87 -5.57
CA VAL A 47 -8.74 -9.87 -5.40
C VAL A 47 -8.45 -9.22 -6.75
N ARG A 48 -8.45 -7.89 -6.78
CA ARG A 48 -8.18 -7.08 -7.95
C ARG A 48 -7.07 -6.10 -7.63
N HIS A 49 -6.36 -5.72 -8.68
CA HIS A 49 -5.25 -4.78 -8.59
C HIS A 49 -5.48 -3.63 -9.56
N THR A 50 -5.20 -2.42 -9.11
CA THR A 50 -5.10 -1.25 -9.99
C THR A 50 -3.89 -0.41 -9.60
N ARG A 51 -3.33 0.28 -10.57
CA ARG A 51 -2.20 1.18 -10.34
C ARG A 51 -2.72 2.54 -9.88
N ILE A 52 -1.90 3.25 -9.10
CA ILE A 52 -2.17 4.63 -8.72
C ILE A 52 -1.23 5.51 -9.54
N GLU A 53 -1.81 6.34 -10.39
CA GLU A 53 -1.10 7.34 -11.18
C GLU A 53 -0.71 8.53 -10.31
N HIS A 54 0.42 9.15 -10.65
CA HIS A 54 0.85 10.43 -10.11
C HIS A 54 1.17 11.36 -11.28
N ASN A 55 0.26 12.28 -11.58
CA ASN A 55 0.36 13.18 -12.73
C ASN A 55 0.10 14.62 -12.29
N LYS A 56 0.91 15.58 -12.77
CA LYS A 56 0.83 17.00 -12.40
C LYS A 56 0.76 17.26 -10.88
N GLY A 57 1.43 16.42 -10.07
CA GLY A 57 1.44 16.52 -8.61
C GLY A 57 0.20 15.97 -7.90
N LEU A 58 -0.67 15.24 -8.61
CA LEU A 58 -1.90 14.66 -8.06
C LEU A 58 -1.91 13.13 -8.20
N PHE A 59 -2.38 12.45 -7.17
CA PHE A 59 -2.64 11.00 -7.15
C PHE A 59 -4.06 10.68 -7.61
N SER A 60 -4.22 9.68 -8.49
CA SER A 60 -5.51 9.18 -9.00
C SER A 60 -5.42 7.72 -9.48
N PHE A 61 -6.55 7.01 -9.68
CA PHE A 61 -6.52 5.64 -10.23
C PHE A 61 -6.33 5.59 -11.75
N TRP A 62 -6.63 6.68 -12.46
CA TRP A 62 -6.48 6.81 -13.92
C TRP A 62 -6.24 8.27 -14.30
N SER A 63 -5.94 8.50 -15.59
CA SER A 63 -5.59 9.78 -16.22
C SER A 63 -6.75 10.79 -16.31
N GLN A 64 -7.64 10.84 -15.31
CA GLN A 64 -8.61 11.93 -15.11
C GLN A 64 -8.24 12.71 -13.83
N PRO A 65 -7.13 13.48 -13.85
CA PRO A 65 -6.63 14.18 -12.67
C PRO A 65 -7.50 15.37 -12.23
N GLU A 66 -8.35 15.92 -13.11
CA GLU A 66 -8.84 17.31 -12.92
C GLU A 66 -9.98 17.47 -11.90
N SER A 67 -10.79 16.45 -11.60
CA SER A 67 -11.90 16.59 -10.63
C SER A 67 -11.70 15.84 -9.31
N HIS A 68 -10.92 14.76 -9.30
CA HIS A 68 -10.87 13.84 -8.15
C HIS A 68 -9.46 13.50 -7.64
N GLY A 69 -8.41 14.06 -8.24
CA GLY A 69 -7.04 13.89 -7.74
C GLY A 69 -6.79 14.55 -6.38
N ARG A 70 -5.76 14.08 -5.66
CA ARG A 70 -5.28 14.72 -4.41
C ARG A 70 -3.76 14.85 -4.41
N VAL A 71 -3.26 15.85 -3.70
CA VAL A 71 -1.82 16.16 -3.64
C VAL A 71 -1.06 15.07 -2.90
N THR A 72 -1.66 14.48 -1.85
CA THR A 72 -1.04 13.39 -1.10
C THR A 72 -1.78 12.08 -1.30
N ILE A 73 -1.03 10.98 -1.31
CA ILE A 73 -1.59 9.62 -1.36
C ILE A 73 -2.52 9.35 -0.17
N LYS A 74 -2.20 9.91 1.00
CA LYS A 74 -3.00 9.73 2.21
C LYS A 74 -4.39 10.32 2.03
N GLU A 75 -4.47 11.58 1.61
CA GLU A 75 -5.74 12.27 1.34
C GLU A 75 -6.51 11.57 0.22
N PHE A 76 -5.82 11.10 -0.83
CA PHE A 76 -6.44 10.38 -1.92
C PHE A 76 -7.19 9.12 -1.44
N ILE A 77 -6.51 8.29 -0.64
CA ILE A 77 -7.10 7.05 -0.11
C ILE A 77 -8.19 7.36 0.91
N GLU A 78 -7.98 8.31 1.82
CA GLU A 78 -8.98 8.70 2.83
C GLU A 78 -10.26 9.21 2.17
N GLN A 79 -10.15 10.07 1.16
CA GLN A 79 -11.31 10.55 0.40
C GLN A 79 -12.01 9.41 -0.35
N THR A 80 -11.26 8.49 -0.96
CA THR A 80 -11.85 7.36 -1.69
C THR A 80 -12.61 6.43 -0.75
N VAL A 81 -12.10 6.21 0.46
CA VAL A 81 -12.78 5.43 1.50
C VAL A 81 -14.06 6.12 1.97
N GLU A 82 -14.02 7.43 2.21
CA GLU A 82 -15.20 8.22 2.58
C GLU A 82 -16.27 8.17 1.48
N ASN A 83 -15.88 8.36 0.22
CA ASN A 83 -16.76 8.28 -0.93
C ASN A 83 -17.40 6.88 -1.06
N SER A 84 -16.62 5.82 -0.88
CA SER A 84 -17.11 4.42 -0.90
C SER A 84 -18.12 4.14 0.21
N ARG A 85 -17.93 4.70 1.41
CA ARG A 85 -18.88 4.56 2.54
C ARG A 85 -20.19 5.30 2.30
N ASN A 86 -20.13 6.42 1.58
CA ASN A 86 -21.30 7.22 1.23
C ASN A 86 -22.01 6.72 -0.05
N GLY A 87 -21.52 5.64 -0.68
CA GLY A 87 -22.07 5.11 -1.94
C GLY A 87 -21.73 5.95 -3.18
N ASN A 88 -20.78 6.89 -3.06
CA ASN A 88 -20.31 7.74 -4.15
C ASN A 88 -19.10 7.10 -4.83
N PHE A 89 -19.30 6.49 -5.99
CA PHE A 89 -18.21 5.82 -6.72
C PHE A 89 -17.75 6.67 -7.91
N HIS A 90 -16.53 7.18 -7.82
CA HIS A 90 -15.92 8.01 -8.88
C HIS A 90 -14.99 7.24 -9.81
N TYR A 91 -14.57 6.03 -9.40
CA TYR A 91 -13.61 5.22 -10.14
C TYR A 91 -14.18 3.84 -10.41
N PHE A 92 -14.01 3.38 -11.65
CA PHE A 92 -14.47 2.08 -12.08
C PHE A 92 -13.35 1.33 -12.81
N LEU A 93 -13.29 0.02 -12.57
CA LEU A 93 -12.50 -0.91 -13.36
C LEU A 93 -13.21 -1.23 -14.67
N ARG A 94 -12.43 -1.63 -15.68
CA ARG A 94 -12.98 -2.11 -16.94
C ARG A 94 -13.94 -3.28 -16.69
N PRO A 95 -15.05 -3.35 -17.45
CA PRO A 95 -15.95 -4.48 -17.37
C PRO A 95 -15.22 -5.82 -17.56
N PRO A 96 -15.54 -6.85 -16.76
CA PRO A 96 -14.93 -8.17 -16.87
C PRO A 96 -15.40 -8.95 -18.12
N GLY A 97 -16.40 -8.46 -18.84
CA GLY A 97 -16.90 -9.06 -20.07
C GLY A 97 -17.82 -8.12 -20.86
N PRO A 98 -18.13 -8.45 -22.13
CA PRO A 98 -19.05 -7.66 -22.96
C PRO A 98 -20.46 -7.64 -22.34
N GLY A 99 -21.05 -6.46 -22.23
CA GLY A 99 -22.40 -6.26 -21.65
C GLY A 99 -22.46 -6.18 -20.12
N MET A 100 -21.34 -6.35 -19.41
CA MET A 100 -21.28 -6.16 -17.96
C MET A 100 -21.07 -4.67 -17.60
N PRO A 101 -21.67 -4.18 -16.50
CA PRO A 101 -21.38 -2.84 -16.02
C PRO A 101 -19.92 -2.74 -15.53
N PRO A 102 -19.31 -1.54 -15.61
CA PRO A 102 -17.98 -1.31 -15.07
C PRO A 102 -18.01 -1.45 -13.53
N LEU A 103 -16.98 -2.06 -12.95
CA LEU A 103 -16.97 -2.38 -11.52
C LEU A 103 -16.47 -1.18 -10.71
N PRO A 104 -17.24 -0.64 -9.73
CA PRO A 104 -16.76 0.44 -8.89
C PRO A 104 -15.57 -0.01 -8.03
N ILE A 105 -14.58 0.87 -7.84
CA ILE A 105 -13.55 0.69 -6.84
C ILE A 105 -14.16 1.06 -5.48
N GLN A 106 -14.41 0.04 -4.66
CA GLN A 106 -15.00 0.19 -3.34
C GLN A 106 -13.94 -0.10 -2.27
N LEU A 107 -13.60 0.92 -1.47
CA LEU A 107 -12.62 0.81 -0.37
C LEU A 107 -13.33 1.03 0.96
N VAL A 108 -13.45 -0.01 1.78
CA VAL A 108 -14.21 0.07 3.06
C VAL A 108 -13.34 -0.36 4.24
N HIS A 109 -12.59 -1.44 4.08
CA HIS A 109 -11.87 -2.10 5.16
C HIS A 109 -10.35 -2.05 4.92
N PRO A 110 -9.63 -1.06 5.48
CA PRO A 110 -8.18 -1.01 5.35
C PRO A 110 -7.53 -2.19 6.07
N ILE A 111 -6.73 -2.98 5.36
CA ILE A 111 -5.98 -4.08 5.94
C ILE A 111 -4.65 -3.55 6.49
N SER A 112 -4.52 -3.62 7.81
CA SER A 112 -3.37 -3.10 8.52
C SER A 112 -2.16 -4.05 8.42
N ARG A 113 -1.00 -3.51 8.03
CA ARG A 113 0.28 -4.23 8.05
C ARG A 113 0.75 -4.70 9.43
N PHE A 114 0.11 -4.19 10.49
CA PHE A 114 0.39 -4.60 11.87
C PHE A 114 -0.35 -5.89 12.27
N VAL A 115 -1.17 -6.46 11.37
CA VAL A 115 -1.85 -7.75 11.61
C VAL A 115 -0.85 -8.92 11.53
N GLN A 116 0.22 -8.77 10.77
CA GLN A 116 1.32 -9.73 10.73
C GLN A 116 2.35 -9.32 11.80
N PHE A 117 2.48 -10.13 12.86
CA PHE A 117 3.44 -9.86 13.93
C PHE A 117 4.86 -9.94 13.36
N ARG A 118 5.53 -8.80 13.26
CA ARG A 118 6.94 -8.73 12.89
C ARG A 118 7.81 -9.04 14.10
N SER A 119 9.05 -9.46 13.88
CA SER A 119 9.97 -9.70 15.00
C SER A 119 10.15 -8.44 15.86
N LEU A 120 10.52 -8.64 17.13
CA LEU A 120 10.92 -7.53 18.00
C LEU A 120 12.07 -6.72 17.39
N GLN A 121 13.00 -7.38 16.68
CA GLN A 121 14.10 -6.73 15.98
C GLN A 121 13.59 -5.74 14.93
N HIS A 122 12.62 -6.14 14.11
CA HIS A 122 12.04 -5.29 13.09
C HIS A 122 11.21 -4.14 13.69
N MET A 123 10.48 -4.39 14.79
CA MET A 123 9.79 -3.34 15.54
C MET A 123 10.78 -2.31 16.10
N CYS A 124 11.90 -2.74 16.66
CA CYS A 124 12.97 -1.86 17.14
C CYS A 124 13.56 -1.04 16.01
N ARG A 125 13.85 -1.66 14.85
CA ARG A 125 14.32 -0.94 13.65
C ARG A 125 13.32 0.14 13.22
N PHE A 126 12.02 -0.18 13.24
CA PHE A 126 10.97 0.78 12.92
C PHE A 126 11.03 2.01 13.83
N LEU A 127 11.12 1.80 15.14
CA LEU A 127 11.23 2.87 16.12
C LEU A 127 12.53 3.67 15.98
N ILE A 128 13.66 3.02 15.78
CA ILE A 128 14.97 3.69 15.64
C ILE A 128 14.95 4.62 14.43
N LEU A 129 14.56 4.14 13.24
CA LEU A 129 14.58 4.92 12.00
C LEU A 129 13.51 6.02 11.95
N ARG A 130 12.52 5.98 12.86
CA ARG A 130 11.59 7.09 13.05
C ARG A 130 12.26 8.31 13.68
N TRP A 131 13.28 8.10 14.51
CA TRP A 131 13.97 9.16 15.26
C TRP A 131 15.37 9.47 14.72
N VAL A 132 15.98 8.52 14.00
CA VAL A 132 17.35 8.62 13.50
C VAL A 132 17.33 8.68 11.99
N ARG A 133 17.86 9.77 11.42
CA ARG A 133 18.05 9.89 9.97
C ARG A 133 19.09 8.88 9.48
N ARG A 134 18.96 8.42 8.22
CA ARG A 134 19.88 7.40 7.66
C ARG A 134 21.34 7.83 7.68
N ASP A 135 21.61 9.11 7.45
CA ASP A 135 22.96 9.72 7.51
C ASP A 135 23.59 9.73 8.92
N HIS A 136 22.80 9.46 9.97
CA HIS A 136 23.28 9.39 11.36
C HIS A 136 23.40 7.97 11.91
N ILE A 137 23.10 6.93 11.13
CA ILE A 137 23.17 5.53 11.60
C ILE A 137 24.57 5.16 12.10
N ASP A 138 25.63 5.69 11.47
CA ASP A 138 27.02 5.39 11.81
C ASP A 138 27.39 5.81 13.24
N ARG A 139 26.71 6.82 13.79
CA ARG A 139 26.94 7.39 15.12
C ARG A 139 26.26 6.61 16.24
N LEU A 140 25.41 5.63 15.92
CA LEU A 140 24.70 4.85 16.94
C LEU A 140 25.66 3.91 17.69
N PRO A 141 25.55 3.80 19.02
CA PRO A 141 26.36 2.89 19.84
C PRO A 141 25.82 1.44 19.74
N VAL A 142 25.69 0.92 18.52
CA VAL A 142 25.21 -0.44 18.24
C VAL A 142 26.22 -1.19 17.36
N PRO A 143 26.26 -2.53 17.40
CA PRO A 143 27.17 -3.33 16.57
C PRO A 143 26.95 -3.09 15.07
N GLU A 144 28.00 -3.29 14.25
CA GLU A 144 27.94 -3.05 12.80
C GLU A 144 26.88 -3.90 12.08
N LYS A 145 26.64 -5.13 12.57
CA LYS A 145 25.54 -5.98 12.08
C LYS A 145 24.18 -5.28 12.19
N VAL A 146 23.93 -4.60 13.32
CA VAL A 146 22.69 -3.84 13.54
C VAL A 146 22.66 -2.61 12.66
N LYS A 147 23.79 -1.90 12.49
CA LYS A 147 23.86 -0.76 11.56
C LYS A 147 23.54 -1.16 10.12
N ASN A 148 24.09 -2.29 9.65
CA ASN A 148 23.77 -2.85 8.34
C ASN A 148 22.28 -3.15 8.20
N TYR A 149 21.68 -3.81 9.19
CA TYR A 149 20.24 -4.05 9.23
C TYR A 149 19.43 -2.74 9.19
N LEU A 150 19.85 -1.69 9.90
CA LEU A 150 19.18 -0.38 9.86
C LEU A 150 19.32 0.31 8.49
N ARG A 151 20.39 0.05 7.73
CA ARG A 151 20.66 0.65 6.41
C ARG A 151 19.90 -0.03 5.27
N GLU A 152 19.43 -1.26 5.44
CA GLU A 152 18.65 -1.97 4.43
C GLU A 152 17.51 -1.10 3.87
N ASN A 153 17.39 -1.11 2.53
CA ASN A 153 16.45 -0.23 1.83
C ASN A 153 14.99 -0.57 2.07
N GLN A 154 14.68 -1.87 2.20
CA GLN A 154 13.32 -2.37 2.45
C GLN A 154 12.96 -2.21 3.93
N TYR A 155 12.56 -1.01 4.32
CA TYR A 155 12.19 -0.68 5.69
C TYR A 155 10.82 -1.27 6.11
N TYR A 156 9.98 -1.64 5.14
CA TYR A 156 8.62 -2.11 5.38
C TYR A 156 8.46 -3.62 5.36
N VAL A 157 9.49 -4.40 5.06
CA VAL A 157 9.44 -5.86 5.06
C VAL A 157 10.64 -6.37 5.86
N GLU A 158 10.44 -7.47 6.59
CA GLU A 158 11.55 -8.19 7.20
C GLU A 158 12.01 -9.22 6.15
N SER A 159 13.19 -9.05 5.57
CA SER A 159 13.79 -10.10 4.75
C SER A 159 14.08 -11.28 5.68
N VAL A 160 13.32 -12.36 5.53
CA VAL A 160 13.48 -13.61 6.31
C VAL A 160 14.63 -14.46 5.74
N GLU A 161 15.35 -13.97 4.72
CA GLU A 161 16.53 -14.64 4.20
C GLU A 161 17.68 -14.46 5.22
N ASP A 162 18.14 -15.61 5.73
CA ASP A 162 19.27 -15.86 6.62
C ASP A 162 19.09 -15.65 8.14
N MET A 163 18.21 -16.44 8.75
CA MET A 163 18.46 -16.99 10.10
C MET A 163 19.17 -18.33 10.03
#